data_AF-A0AAD5ECM4-F1
#
_entry.id   AF-A0AAD5ECM4-F1
#
_cell.length_a   1.000
_cell.length_b   1.000
_cell.length_c   1.000
_cell.angle_alpha   90.00
_cell.angle_beta   90.00
_cell.angle_gamma   90.00
#
_symmetry.space_group_name_H-M   'P 1'
#
loop_
_entity.id
_entity.type
_entity.pdbx_description
1 polymer ?
#
loop_
_entity_poly.entity_id
_entity_poly.type
_entity_poly.pdbx_seq_one_letter_code
_entity_poly.pdbx_strand_id
1 'polypeptide(L)' 'RPSNCFIAYRMAAHRSILLQHPNINSKEVSQIVGKMWKNEPESIKDHFRAIANQMKEEHASRYPDYSYNPKR' A
#
# COMPACT_ATOMS: atom_id res chain seq x y z
N ARG A 1 -1.31 6.72 -10.01
CA ARG A 1 -1.41 7.39 -8.71
C ARG A 1 -0.24 6.87 -7.90
N PRO A 2 0.51 7.72 -7.20
CA PRO A 2 1.52 7.23 -6.28
C PRO A 2 0.85 6.35 -5.22
N SER A 3 1.50 5.24 -4.89
CA SER A 3 1.04 4.30 -3.87
C SER A 3 1.02 5.00 -2.51
N ASN A 4 -0.10 4.93 -1.79
CA ASN A 4 -0.14 5.40 -0.40
C ASN A 4 0.57 4.39 0.53
N CYS A 5 0.83 4.79 1.78
CA CYS A 5 1.51 3.94 2.77
C CYS A 5 0.79 2.60 3.01
N PHE A 6 -0.55 2.60 2.94
CA PHE A 6 -1.34 1.39 3.05
C PHE A 6 -1.18 0.44 1.86
N ILE A 7 -1.04 0.95 0.63
CA ILE A 7 -0.80 0.13 -0.57
C ILE A 7 0.59 -0.49 -0.51
N ALA A 8 1.61 0.26 -0.07
CA ALA A 8 2.96 -0.28 0.13
C ALA A 8 2.97 -1.42 1.16
N TYR A 9 2.33 -1.20 2.31
CA TYR A 9 2.15 -2.23 3.34
C TYR A 9 1.36 -3.44 2.81
N ARG A 10 0.26 -3.19 2.08
CA ARG A 10 -0.56 -4.25 1.49
C ARG A 10 0.26 -5.09 0.53
N MET A 11 1.09 -4.52 -0.34
CA MET A 11 1.89 -5.31 -1.28
C MET A 11 2.86 -6.24 -0.55
N ALA A 12 3.50 -5.75 0.51
CA ALA A 12 4.38 -6.56 1.35
C ALA A 12 3.61 -7.70 2.05
N ALA A 13 2.48 -7.38 2.68
CA ALA A 13 1.65 -8.35 3.41
C ALA A 13 0.93 -9.34 2.49
N HIS A 14 0.55 -8.92 1.27
CA HIS A 14 -0.21 -9.73 0.33
C HIS A 14 0.52 -11.02 -0.05
N ARG A 15 1.85 -10.96 -0.24
CA ARG A 15 2.64 -12.15 -0.53
C ARG A 15 2.63 -13.13 0.64
N SER A 16 2.84 -12.64 1.86
CA SER A 16 2.81 -13.45 3.07
C SER A 16 1.43 -14.07 3.33
N ILE A 17 0.37 -13.31 3.02
CA ILE A 17 -1.02 -13.77 3.17
C ILE A 17 -1.38 -14.82 2.13
N LEU A 18 -0.97 -14.66 0.86
CA LEU A 18 -1.17 -15.69 -0.17
C LEU A 18 -0.39 -16.98 0.13
N LEU A 19 0.79 -16.87 0.73
CA LEU A 19 1.56 -18.04 1.15
C LEU A 19 0.85 -18.80 2.29
N GLN A 20 0.25 -18.09 3.23
CA GLN A 20 -0.52 -18.70 4.33
C GLN A 20 -1.90 -19.19 3.87
N HIS A 21 -2.50 -18.49 2.92
CA HIS A 21 -3.86 -18.72 2.42
C HIS A 21 -3.87 -18.61 0.88
N PRO A 22 -3.50 -19.67 0.15
CA PRO A 22 -3.43 -19.63 -1.31
C PRO A 22 -4.79 -19.51 -2.01
N ASN A 23 -5.90 -19.78 -1.30
CA ASN A 23 -7.26 -19.83 -1.86
C ASN A 23 -8.17 -18.66 -1.44
N ILE A 24 -7.63 -17.57 -0.88
CA ILE A 24 -8.48 -16.44 -0.47
C ILE A 24 -8.56 -15.35 -1.52
N ASN A 25 -9.73 -14.74 -1.61
CA ASN A 25 -10.00 -13.69 -2.58
C ASN A 25 -9.33 -12.37 -2.18
N SER A 26 -9.04 -11.51 -3.15
CA SER A 26 -8.48 -10.16 -2.94
C SER A 26 -9.29 -9.31 -1.95
N LYS A 27 -10.61 -9.57 -1.83
CA LYS A 27 -11.49 -8.94 -0.84
C LYS A 27 -11.11 -9.34 0.58
N GLU A 28 -10.92 -10.63 0.83
CA GLU A 28 -10.49 -11.18 2.12
C GLU A 28 -9.11 -10.66 2.50
N VAL A 29 -8.17 -10.68 1.55
CA VAL A 29 -6.83 -10.10 1.78
C VAL A 29 -6.92 -8.64 2.19
N SER A 30 -7.79 -7.85 1.53
CA SER A 30 -7.98 -6.44 1.88
C SER A 30 -8.54 -6.25 3.29
N GLN A 31 -9.44 -7.14 3.74
CA GLN A 31 -9.97 -7.11 5.11
C GLN A 31 -8.90 -7.48 6.14
N ILE A 32 -8.11 -8.53 5.86
CA ILE A 32 -7.03 -8.99 6.75
C ILE A 32 -5.97 -7.89 6.88
N VAL A 33 -5.45 -7.40 5.76
CA VAL A 33 -4.45 -6.33 5.73
C VAL A 33 -4.97 -5.06 6.42
N GLY A 34 -6.25 -4.72 6.23
CA GLY A 34 -6.86 -3.58 6.92
C GLY A 34 -6.86 -3.72 8.44
N LYS A 35 -7.12 -4.93 8.96
CA LYS A 35 -7.03 -5.23 10.40
C LYS A 35 -5.60 -5.22 10.89
N MET A 36 -4.67 -5.85 10.16
CA MET A 36 -3.25 -5.87 10.51
C MET A 36 -2.68 -4.45 10.58
N TRP A 37 -2.94 -3.63 9.55
CA TRP A 37 -2.50 -2.24 9.52
C TRP A 37 -3.04 -1.42 10.70
N LYS A 38 -4.29 -1.64 11.13
CA LYS A 38 -4.82 -0.95 12.32
C LYS A 38 -4.06 -1.34 13.58
N ASN A 39 -3.77 -2.62 13.76
CA ASN A 39 -3.08 -3.18 14.92
C ASN A 39 -1.55 -2.98 14.89
N GLU A 40 -0.98 -2.64 13.73
CA GLU A 40 0.46 -2.45 13.58
C GLU A 40 0.97 -1.26 14.41
N PRO A 41 2.16 -1.35 15.03
CA PRO A 41 2.74 -0.25 15.80
C PRO A 41 3.03 0.97 14.92
N GLU A 42 3.03 2.12 15.57
CA GLU A 42 3.21 3.41 14.89
C GLU A 42 4.55 3.52 14.18
N SER A 43 5.62 2.92 14.72
CA SER A 43 6.93 2.85 14.08
C SER A 43 6.91 2.18 12.70
N ILE A 44 6.13 1.12 12.54
CA ILE A 44 5.96 0.44 11.25
C ILE A 44 5.14 1.33 10.32
N LYS A 45 4.05 1.92 10.81
CA LYS A 45 3.24 2.84 10.02
C LYS A 45 4.07 4.01 9.50
N ASP A 46 4.98 4.53 10.33
CA ASP A 46 5.87 5.62 9.98
C ASP A 46 6.91 5.22 8.92
N HIS A 47 7.50 4.04 9.07
CA HIS A 47 8.37 3.46 8.05
C HIS A 47 7.67 3.38 6.67
N PHE A 48 6.43 2.89 6.63
CA PHE A 48 5.65 2.83 5.38
C PHE A 48 5.17 4.22 4.90
N ARG A 49 5.00 5.20 5.78
CA ARG A 49 4.78 6.62 5.37
C ARG A 49 6.00 7.18 4.67
N ALA A 50 7.20 6.94 5.19
CA ALA A 50 8.44 7.38 4.57
C ALA A 50 8.61 6.76 3.17
N ILE A 51 8.38 5.45 3.04
CA ILE A 51 8.41 4.76 1.74
C ILE A 51 7.37 5.35 0.77
N ALA A 52 6.15 5.61 1.23
CA ALA A 52 5.11 6.18 0.38
C ALA A 52 5.43 7.61 -0.06
N ASN A 53 6.04 8.42 0.81
CA ASN A 53 6.53 9.75 0.44
C ASN A 53 7.62 9.65 -0.61
N GLN A 54 8.60 8.76 -0.43
CA GLN A 54 9.65 8.54 -1.42
C GLN A 54 9.09 8.07 -2.76
N MET A 55 8.13 7.13 -2.77
CA MET A 55 7.45 6.70 -3.99
C MET A 55 6.64 7.82 -4.64
N LYS A 56 6.05 8.70 -3.83
CA LYS A 56 5.31 9.88 -4.33
C LYS A 56 6.27 10.87 -4.99
N GLU A 57 7.41 11.15 -4.37
CA GLU A 57 8.45 12.01 -4.91
C GLU A 57 9.07 11.43 -6.17
N GLU A 58 9.39 10.13 -6.18
CA GLU A 58 9.91 9.44 -7.37
C GLU A 58 8.88 9.46 -8.50
N HIS A 59 7.60 9.24 -8.21
CA HIS A 59 6.54 9.31 -9.21
C HIS A 59 6.37 10.73 -9.75
N ALA A 60 6.44 11.76 -8.90
CA ALA A 60 6.36 13.15 -9.30
C ALA A 60 7.57 13.56 -10.16
N SER A 61 8.78 13.11 -9.80
CA SER A 61 9.99 13.36 -10.58
C SER A 61 9.98 12.62 -11.92
N ARG A 62 9.48 11.38 -11.95
CA ARG A 62 9.46 10.54 -13.15
C ARG A 62 8.33 10.91 -14.11
N TYR A 63 7.24 11.45 -13.58
CA TYR A 63 6.09 11.90 -14.35
C TYR A 63 5.73 13.34 -13.95
N PRO A 64 6.52 14.34 -14.35
CA PRO A 64 6.26 15.75 -14.03
C PRO A 64 4.93 16.25 -14.62
N ASP A 65 4.48 15.68 -15.74
CA ASP A 65 3.18 15.94 -16.39
C ASP A 65 2.02 15.06 -15.84
N TYR A 66 2.24 14.30 -14.76
CA TYR A 66 1.18 13.44 -14.20
C TYR A 66 0.09 14.26 -13.50
N SER A 67 -0.95 14.59 -14.24
CA SER A 67 -2.19 15.13 -13.67
C SER A 67 -3.20 14.01 -13.44
N TYR A 68 -3.53 13.74 -12.18
CA TYR A 68 -4.56 12.77 -11.83
C TYR A 68 -5.95 13.40 -12.02
N ASN A 69 -6.59 13.14 -13.16
CA ASN A 69 -7.96 13.56 -13.43
C ASN A 69 -8.91 12.35 -13.32
N PRO A 70 -9.57 12.12 -12.16
CA PRO A 70 -10.56 11.05 -12.05
C PRO A 70 -11.75 11.38 -12.95
N LYS A 71 -12.03 10.54 -13.95
CA LYS A 71 -13.30 10.60 -14.69
C LYS A 71 -14.42 10.18 -13.73
N ARG A 72 -15.37 11.09 -13.50
CA ARG A 72 -16.63 10.84 -12.80
C ARG A 72 -17.51 9.90 -13.62
#